data_AF-A0A2E2V5Y8-F1
#
_entry.id   AF-A0A2E2V5Y8-F1
#
_cell.length_a   1.000
_cell.length_b   1.000
_cell.length_c   1.000
_cell.angle_alpha   90.00
_cell.angle_beta   90.00
_cell.angle_gamma   90.00
#
_symmetry.space_group_name_H-M   'P 1'
#
loop_
_entity.id
_entity.type
_entity.pdbx_description
1 polymer ?
#
loop_
_entity_poly.entity_id
_entity_poly.type
_entity_poly.pdbx_seq_one_letter_code
_entity_poly.pdbx_strand_id
1 'polypeptide(L)'
;MLPNQSQIAFKEWAVTVNALAQGQQVLLLRKGGIHEVTKDFRIAHPEFLLYPTYEHQNEDLLKPSSQSLFQETLTDSSPAGTVTFSYWAQVTETIKVAELEKVQELSNYHIWTNEYTESRLRWKPMVPLSIMLLRVFKLEAPVNIPWIKEYGGCTSWVEIMPKINLGQLTPAMNDSDYQNSVASIKDCLGFNTAGDQPQNCGI
;
A
#
# COMPACT_ATOMS: atom_id res chain seq x y z
N MET A 1 10.08 16.37 -7.45
CA MET A 1 10.33 17.00 -6.13
C MET A 1 9.26 16.50 -5.19
N LEU A 2 9.60 16.11 -3.97
CA LEU A 2 8.62 15.64 -2.99
C LEU A 2 7.73 16.80 -2.50
N PRO A 3 6.46 16.53 -2.13
CA PRO A 3 5.58 17.58 -1.64
C PRO A 3 5.96 18.05 -0.23
N ASN A 4 5.65 19.31 0.09
CA ASN A 4 5.85 19.87 1.44
C ASN A 4 4.64 19.64 2.36
N GLN A 5 3.46 19.44 1.79
CA GLN A 5 2.20 19.26 2.51
C GLN A 5 1.34 18.17 1.85
N SER A 6 0.52 17.47 2.64
CA SER A 6 -0.52 16.57 2.13
C SER A 6 -1.80 16.72 2.95
N GLN A 7 -2.93 16.47 2.30
CA GLN A 7 -4.25 16.38 2.94
C GLN A 7 -5.02 15.13 2.52
N ILE A 8 -4.48 14.34 1.59
CA ILE A 8 -5.12 13.11 1.18
C ILE A 8 -4.48 11.99 1.96
N ALA A 9 -5.33 11.18 2.60
CA ALA A 9 -4.92 9.99 3.32
C ALA A 9 -5.62 8.75 2.76
N PHE A 10 -4.87 7.66 2.78
CA PHE A 10 -5.32 6.36 2.32
C PHE A 10 -5.37 5.39 3.49
N LYS A 11 -6.56 4.85 3.76
CA LYS A 11 -6.78 3.86 4.81
C LYS A 11 -6.23 2.51 4.41
N GLU A 12 -5.38 2.00 5.28
CA GLU A 12 -4.85 0.65 5.20
C GLU A 12 -4.65 0.09 6.62
N TRP A 13 -4.73 -1.22 6.77
CA TRP A 13 -4.52 -1.88 8.04
C TRP A 13 -3.23 -1.42 8.70
N ALA A 14 -3.30 -1.08 9.99
CA ALA A 14 -2.15 -0.58 10.75
C ALA A 14 -0.93 -1.50 10.62
N VAL A 15 -1.14 -2.83 10.64
CA VAL A 15 -0.06 -3.81 10.45
C VAL A 15 0.56 -3.75 9.05
N THR A 16 -0.23 -3.48 8.02
CA THR A 16 0.27 -3.31 6.65
C THR A 16 1.02 -1.98 6.49
N VAL A 17 0.54 -0.91 7.14
CA VAL A 17 1.27 0.37 7.20
C VAL A 17 2.63 0.17 7.88
N ASN A 18 2.70 -0.59 8.97
CA ASN A 18 3.97 -0.94 9.62
C ASN A 18 4.89 -1.75 8.70
N ALA A 19 4.35 -2.72 7.95
CA ALA A 19 5.15 -3.55 7.04
C ALA A 19 5.74 -2.71 5.90
N LEU A 20 4.95 -1.80 5.34
CA LEU A 20 5.39 -0.79 4.37
C LEU A 20 6.46 0.13 4.95
N ALA A 21 6.26 0.62 6.18
CA ALA A 21 7.18 1.53 6.85
C ALA A 21 8.53 0.89 7.23
N GLN A 22 8.53 -0.41 7.52
CA GLN A 22 9.75 -1.19 7.79
C GLN A 22 10.42 -1.73 6.52
N GLY A 23 9.83 -1.46 5.33
CA GLY A 23 10.32 -2.00 4.06
C GLY A 23 10.17 -3.52 3.91
N GLN A 24 9.35 -4.17 4.74
CA GLN A 24 9.08 -5.61 4.62
C GLN A 24 8.26 -5.95 3.37
N GLN A 25 7.45 -5.00 2.90
CA GLN A 25 6.78 -5.06 1.61
C GLN A 25 6.72 -3.68 0.97
N VAL A 26 6.50 -3.64 -0.34
CA VAL A 26 6.36 -2.39 -1.12
C VAL A 26 5.10 -2.36 -1.96
N LEU A 27 4.20 -3.34 -1.78
CA LEU A 27 3.00 -3.50 -2.58
C LEU A 27 1.74 -3.42 -1.74
N LEU A 28 0.64 -2.99 -2.37
CA LEU A 28 -0.73 -3.14 -1.88
C LEU A 28 -1.60 -3.84 -2.92
N LEU A 29 -2.59 -4.60 -2.44
CA LEU A 29 -3.59 -5.26 -3.28
C LEU A 29 -4.89 -4.45 -3.26
N ARG A 30 -5.37 -4.03 -4.43
CA ARG A 30 -6.61 -3.28 -4.56
C ARG A 30 -7.53 -3.85 -5.63
N LYS A 31 -8.81 -3.85 -5.29
CA LYS A 31 -9.93 -4.11 -6.19
C LYS A 31 -10.89 -2.95 -6.00
N GLY A 32 -11.49 -2.48 -7.08
CA GLY A 32 -12.39 -1.32 -7.04
C GLY A 32 -13.42 -1.45 -5.91
N GLY A 33 -13.53 -0.43 -5.06
CA GLY A 33 -14.33 -0.43 -3.83
C GLY A 33 -15.84 -0.59 -4.05
N ILE A 34 -16.59 -0.74 -2.96
CA ILE A 34 -18.07 -0.76 -2.97
C ILE A 34 -18.62 0.67 -3.15
N HIS A 35 -17.88 1.68 -2.67
CA HIS A 35 -18.23 3.10 -2.69
C HIS A 35 -17.26 3.96 -3.52
N GLU A 36 -16.38 3.34 -4.31
CA GLU A 36 -15.57 4.13 -5.24
C GLU A 36 -16.48 4.63 -6.36
N VAL A 37 -16.41 5.95 -6.62
CA VAL A 37 -17.27 6.65 -7.59
C VAL A 37 -17.15 6.03 -9.00
N THR A 38 -16.04 5.33 -9.28
CA THR A 38 -15.83 4.56 -10.49
C THR A 38 -15.86 3.07 -10.21
N LYS A 39 -16.49 2.28 -11.11
CA LYS A 39 -16.49 0.81 -11.05
C LYS A 39 -15.08 0.19 -11.14
N ASP A 40 -14.13 0.96 -11.66
CA ASP A 40 -12.70 0.63 -11.70
C ASP A 40 -11.96 1.32 -10.55
N PHE A 41 -11.03 0.61 -9.91
CA PHE A 41 -10.02 1.26 -9.06
C PHE A 41 -9.16 2.15 -9.96
N ARG A 42 -9.42 3.45 -9.93
CA ARG A 42 -8.48 4.45 -10.44
C ARG A 42 -7.70 4.96 -9.24
N ILE A 43 -6.38 5.07 -9.39
CA ILE A 43 -5.58 5.81 -8.42
C ILE A 43 -6.05 7.27 -8.51
N ALA A 44 -6.99 7.63 -7.63
CA ALA A 44 -7.51 8.99 -7.56
C ALA A 44 -6.40 9.96 -7.13
N HIS A 45 -5.50 9.48 -6.27
CA HIS A 45 -4.38 10.23 -5.73
C HIS A 45 -3.12 9.37 -5.75
N PRO A 46 -2.10 9.72 -6.57
CA PRO A 46 -0.86 8.96 -6.63
C PRO A 46 0.05 9.18 -5.42
N GLU A 47 -0.32 10.11 -4.54
CA GLU A 47 0.47 10.59 -3.42
C GLU A 47 -0.45 10.82 -2.23
N PHE A 48 -0.13 10.24 -1.08
CA PHE A 48 -1.01 10.27 0.09
C PHE A 48 -0.30 9.95 1.40
N LEU A 49 -0.89 10.40 2.50
CA LEU A 49 -0.56 9.93 3.84
C LEU A 49 -1.07 8.51 4.03
N LEU A 50 -0.30 7.66 4.71
CA LEU A 50 -0.79 6.36 5.15
C LEU A 50 -1.61 6.57 6.44
N TYR A 51 -2.91 6.29 6.36
CA TYR A 51 -3.82 6.27 7.50
C TYR A 51 -3.84 4.83 8.06
N PRO A 52 -3.26 4.59 9.25
CA PRO A 52 -3.37 3.29 9.91
C PRO A 52 -4.79 3.10 10.47
N THR A 53 -5.54 2.15 9.90
CA THR A 53 -6.85 1.75 10.42
C THR A 53 -6.77 0.40 11.11
N TYR A 54 -7.52 0.26 12.19
CA TYR A 54 -7.67 -0.99 12.95
C TYR A 54 -8.98 -1.71 12.60
N GLU A 55 -9.78 -1.11 11.70
CA GLU A 55 -11.02 -1.70 11.21
C GLU A 55 -10.73 -2.95 10.36
N HIS A 56 -11.33 -4.07 10.74
CA HIS A 56 -11.27 -5.35 10.01
C HIS A 56 -9.88 -5.98 9.82
N GLN A 57 -8.81 -5.42 10.39
CA GLN A 57 -7.54 -6.14 10.45
C GLN A 57 -7.69 -7.35 11.37
N ASN A 58 -7.13 -8.49 10.95
CA ASN A 58 -7.22 -9.73 11.69
C ASN A 58 -5.88 -10.48 11.56
N GLU A 59 -5.33 -10.90 12.68
CA GLU A 59 -4.09 -11.66 12.79
C GLU A 59 -4.13 -12.97 11.98
N ASP A 60 -5.29 -13.63 11.89
CA ASP A 60 -5.47 -14.87 11.12
C ASP A 60 -5.31 -14.69 9.60
N LEU A 61 -5.40 -13.45 9.13
CA LEU A 61 -5.20 -13.09 7.72
C LEU A 61 -3.74 -12.78 7.40
N LEU A 62 -2.86 -12.87 8.41
CA LEU A 62 -1.43 -12.64 8.30
C LEU A 62 -0.67 -13.96 8.38
N LYS A 63 0.49 -13.99 7.72
CA LYS A 63 1.44 -15.08 7.87
C LYS A 63 1.96 -15.14 9.29
N PRO A 64 2.29 -16.33 9.82
CA PRO A 64 2.86 -16.48 11.16
C PRO A 64 4.09 -15.59 11.42
N SER A 65 4.94 -15.41 10.41
CA SER A 65 6.13 -14.55 10.47
C SER A 65 5.82 -13.06 10.66
N SER A 66 4.59 -12.63 10.38
CA SER A 66 4.15 -11.23 10.43
C SER A 66 3.17 -10.94 11.57
N GLN A 67 2.83 -11.94 12.39
CA GLN A 67 1.95 -11.77 13.54
C GLN A 67 2.58 -10.92 14.64
N SER A 68 3.90 -10.99 14.83
CA SER A 68 4.60 -10.08 15.76
C SER A 68 4.37 -8.60 15.40
N LEU A 69 4.35 -8.29 14.11
CA LEU A 69 4.07 -6.94 13.61
C LEU A 69 2.64 -6.49 13.90
N PHE A 70 1.69 -7.43 13.92
CA PHE A 70 0.32 -7.15 14.35
C PHE A 70 0.26 -6.82 15.84
N GLN A 71 0.96 -7.58 16.68
CA GLN A 71 1.03 -7.33 18.12
C GLN A 71 1.62 -5.95 18.44
N GLU A 72 2.61 -5.48 17.66
CA GLU A 72 3.14 -4.11 17.76
C GLU A 72 2.06 -3.04 17.53
N THR A 73 1.04 -3.32 16.69
CA THR A 73 -0.07 -2.37 16.48
C THR A 73 -1.00 -2.27 17.68
N LEU A 74 -1.06 -3.31 18.52
CA LEU A 74 -1.92 -3.33 19.71
C LEU A 74 -1.32 -2.54 20.88
N THR A 75 0.00 -2.32 20.84
CA THR A 75 0.73 -1.50 21.82
C THR A 75 0.98 -0.07 21.31
N ASP A 76 0.38 0.30 20.19
CA ASP A 76 0.45 1.66 19.66
C ASP A 76 -0.06 2.65 20.71
N SER A 77 0.77 3.65 21.00
CA SER A 77 0.56 4.65 22.05
C SER A 77 -0.04 5.95 21.51
N SER A 78 -0.59 5.91 20.29
CA SER A 78 -1.29 7.04 19.67
C SER A 78 -2.31 7.65 20.64
N PRO A 79 -2.32 8.99 20.81
CA PRO A 79 -3.22 9.63 21.77
C PRO A 79 -4.68 9.29 21.49
N ALA A 80 -5.44 9.00 22.56
CA ALA A 80 -6.86 8.68 22.45
C ALA A 80 -7.63 9.78 21.70
N GLY A 81 -8.50 9.38 20.77
CA GLY A 81 -9.29 10.31 19.97
C GLY A 81 -8.50 11.05 18.88
N THR A 82 -7.31 10.57 18.53
CA THR A 82 -6.50 11.13 17.44
C THR A 82 -6.15 10.08 16.37
N VAL A 83 -5.76 10.56 15.20
CA VAL A 83 -5.07 9.77 14.17
C VAL A 83 -3.64 10.27 14.07
N THR A 84 -2.69 9.35 14.16
CA THR A 84 -1.25 9.64 14.02
C THR A 84 -0.81 9.37 12.60
N PHE A 85 -0.28 10.38 11.92
CA PHE A 85 0.32 10.25 10.60
C PHE A 85 1.84 10.29 10.71
N SER A 86 2.48 9.16 10.42
CA SER A 86 3.95 9.01 10.47
C SER A 86 4.57 8.77 9.10
N TYR A 87 3.76 8.40 8.11
CA TYR A 87 4.24 7.96 6.79
C TYR A 87 3.43 8.56 5.66
N TRP A 88 4.13 8.83 4.56
CA TRP A 88 3.59 9.25 3.28
C TRP A 88 4.06 8.28 2.20
N ALA A 89 3.24 8.04 1.20
CA ALA A 89 3.55 7.13 0.12
C ALA A 89 3.25 7.75 -1.25
N GLN A 90 4.09 7.39 -2.21
CA GLN A 90 3.88 7.65 -3.63
C GLN A 90 3.65 6.31 -4.34
N VAL A 91 2.64 6.24 -5.19
CA VAL A 91 2.46 5.14 -6.12
C VAL A 91 3.44 5.32 -7.28
N THR A 92 4.34 4.36 -7.47
CA THR A 92 5.34 4.39 -8.55
C THR A 92 4.85 3.64 -9.78
N GLU A 93 4.09 2.56 -9.58
CA GLU A 93 3.54 1.74 -10.65
C GLU A 93 2.25 1.06 -10.19
N THR A 94 1.38 0.73 -11.13
CA THR A 94 0.22 -0.14 -10.88
C THR A 94 0.12 -1.19 -11.95
N ILE A 95 0.05 -2.44 -11.50
CA ILE A 95 0.05 -3.62 -12.36
C ILE A 95 -1.28 -4.34 -12.17
N LYS A 96 -1.90 -4.76 -13.26
CA LYS A 96 -3.15 -5.54 -13.22
C LYS A 96 -2.82 -7.02 -13.36
N VAL A 97 -3.41 -7.83 -12.49
CA VAL A 97 -3.24 -9.30 -12.45
C VAL A 97 -4.61 -9.96 -12.41
N ALA A 98 -4.83 -10.99 -13.23
CA ALA A 98 -6.08 -11.75 -13.25
C ALA A 98 -5.86 -13.25 -12.94
N GLU A 99 -4.61 -13.70 -13.02
CA GLU A 99 -4.17 -15.08 -12.89
C GLU A 99 -3.90 -15.44 -11.43
N LEU A 100 -4.41 -16.58 -10.99
CA LEU A 100 -4.24 -17.07 -9.62
C LEU A 100 -2.77 -17.40 -9.34
N GLU A 101 -2.10 -18.03 -10.31
CA GLU A 101 -0.70 -18.42 -10.24
C GLU A 101 0.19 -17.20 -9.99
N LYS A 102 -0.08 -16.08 -10.67
CA LYS A 102 0.65 -14.82 -10.47
C LYS A 102 0.44 -14.22 -9.09
N VAL A 103 -0.76 -14.30 -8.52
CA VAL A 103 -1.01 -13.86 -7.15
C VAL A 103 -0.28 -14.74 -6.14
N GLN A 104 -0.21 -16.06 -6.37
CA GLN A 104 0.51 -16.99 -5.51
C GLN A 104 2.04 -16.78 -5.56
N GLU A 105 2.60 -16.47 -6.74
CA GLU A 105 4.02 -16.12 -6.91
C GLU A 105 4.43 -14.88 -6.09
N LEU A 106 3.48 -13.98 -5.80
CA LEU A 106 3.72 -12.79 -4.97
C LEU A 106 3.81 -13.08 -3.47
N SER A 107 3.62 -14.32 -3.02
CA SER A 107 3.52 -14.65 -1.60
C SER A 107 4.68 -14.03 -0.79
N ASN A 108 5.92 -14.17 -1.23
CA ASN A 108 7.10 -13.69 -0.49
C ASN A 108 7.21 -12.16 -0.38
N TYR A 109 6.36 -11.39 -1.06
CA TYR A 109 6.41 -9.92 -1.10
C TYR A 109 5.29 -9.26 -0.31
N HIS A 110 4.51 -10.02 0.46
CA HIS A 110 3.47 -9.49 1.33
C HIS A 110 3.31 -10.27 2.62
N ILE A 111 2.79 -9.60 3.65
CA ILE A 111 2.53 -10.17 4.97
C ILE A 111 1.28 -11.05 5.05
N TRP A 112 0.36 -10.92 4.11
CA TRP A 112 -0.93 -11.62 4.16
C TRP A 112 -0.82 -13.11 3.84
N THR A 113 -1.77 -13.92 4.30
CA THR A 113 -1.90 -15.33 3.89
C THR A 113 -2.25 -15.43 2.41
N ASN A 114 -1.92 -16.57 1.78
CA ASN A 114 -2.29 -16.82 0.38
C ASN A 114 -3.81 -16.85 0.25
N GLU A 115 -4.50 -17.48 1.21
CA GLU A 115 -5.96 -17.56 1.24
C GLU A 115 -6.60 -16.17 1.20
N TYR A 116 -6.03 -15.20 1.93
CA TYR A 116 -6.48 -13.81 1.89
C TYR A 116 -6.27 -13.19 0.51
N THR A 117 -5.06 -13.25 -0.05
CA THR A 117 -4.77 -12.57 -1.33
C THR A 117 -5.56 -13.18 -2.50
N GLU A 118 -5.72 -14.50 -2.52
CA GLU A 118 -6.58 -15.18 -3.48
C GLU A 118 -8.06 -14.80 -3.31
N SER A 119 -8.53 -14.60 -2.07
CA SER A 119 -9.90 -14.12 -1.84
C SER A 119 -10.11 -12.73 -2.45
N ARG A 120 -9.09 -11.87 -2.41
CA ARG A 120 -9.10 -10.55 -3.07
C ARG A 120 -9.18 -10.71 -4.59
N LEU A 121 -8.46 -11.66 -5.17
CA LEU A 121 -8.55 -11.97 -6.61
C LEU A 121 -9.95 -12.46 -7.00
N ARG A 122 -10.56 -13.36 -6.21
CA ARG A 122 -11.90 -13.90 -6.46
C ARG A 122 -13.02 -12.88 -6.27
N TRP A 123 -12.81 -11.87 -5.44
CA TRP A 123 -13.80 -10.80 -5.23
C TRP A 123 -13.91 -9.90 -6.47
N LYS A 124 -15.13 -9.73 -7.00
CA LYS A 124 -15.40 -9.09 -8.30
C LYS A 124 -14.52 -9.73 -9.41
N PRO A 125 -14.77 -10.99 -9.80
CA PRO A 125 -13.87 -11.75 -10.67
C PRO A 125 -13.72 -11.15 -12.08
N MET A 126 -14.69 -10.34 -12.52
CA MET A 126 -14.64 -9.61 -13.80
C MET A 126 -13.72 -8.39 -13.79
N VAL A 127 -13.16 -8.02 -12.63
CA VAL A 127 -12.24 -6.88 -12.47
C VAL A 127 -10.87 -7.45 -12.08
N PRO A 128 -9.77 -7.12 -12.78
CA PRO A 128 -8.44 -7.59 -12.38
C PRO A 128 -8.03 -7.03 -11.01
N LEU A 129 -7.21 -7.78 -10.28
CA LEU A 129 -6.57 -7.31 -9.07
C LEU A 129 -5.50 -6.27 -9.45
N SER A 130 -5.52 -5.12 -8.78
CA SER A 130 -4.50 -4.08 -8.96
C SER A 130 -3.43 -4.22 -7.88
N ILE A 131 -2.19 -4.41 -8.31
CA ILE A 131 -1.00 -4.36 -7.45
C ILE A 131 -0.47 -2.93 -7.53
N MET A 132 -0.51 -2.20 -6.43
CA MET A 132 0.07 -0.86 -6.33
C MET A 132 1.47 -0.95 -5.73
N LEU A 133 2.49 -0.56 -6.47
CA LEU A 133 3.86 -0.47 -5.96
C LEU A 133 4.06 0.92 -5.34
N LEU A 134 4.52 0.96 -4.10
CA LEU A 134 4.58 2.17 -3.27
C LEU A 134 6.00 2.49 -2.86
N ARG A 135 6.45 3.72 -3.12
CA ARG A 135 7.61 4.31 -2.46
C ARG A 135 7.14 4.98 -1.18
N VAL A 136 7.61 4.48 -0.03
CA VAL A 136 7.16 4.94 1.30
C VAL A 136 8.23 5.80 1.94
N PHE A 137 7.80 6.89 2.57
CA PHE A 137 8.64 7.86 3.25
C PHE A 137 8.12 8.10 4.67
N LYS A 138 9.04 8.16 5.62
CA LYS A 138 8.80 8.62 6.98
C LYS A 138 8.79 10.14 7.02
N LEU A 139 7.80 10.70 7.70
CA LEU A 139 7.75 12.13 8.01
C LEU A 139 8.86 12.52 8.98
N GLU A 140 9.27 13.79 8.95
CA GLU A 140 10.26 14.33 9.88
C GLU A 140 9.86 14.12 11.34
N ALA A 141 8.57 14.30 11.65
CA ALA A 141 7.95 13.96 12.91
C ALA A 141 6.52 13.45 12.69
N PRO A 142 6.03 12.49 13.51
CA PRO A 142 4.64 12.10 13.50
C PRO A 142 3.71 13.29 13.78
N VAL A 143 2.57 13.35 13.08
CA VAL A 143 1.57 14.40 13.23
C VAL A 143 0.26 13.80 13.71
N ASN A 144 -0.18 14.22 14.89
CA ASN A 144 -1.45 13.81 15.47
C ASN A 144 -2.54 14.83 15.10
N ILE A 145 -3.67 14.34 14.61
CA ILE A 145 -4.85 15.17 14.40
C ILE A 145 -6.05 14.61 15.17
N PRO A 146 -7.02 15.43 15.59
CA PRO A 146 -8.26 14.93 16.16
C PRO A 146 -8.97 13.98 15.19
N TRP A 147 -9.39 12.82 15.68
CA TRP A 147 -10.27 11.95 14.91
C TRP A 147 -11.69 12.52 14.91
N ILE A 148 -12.28 12.63 13.72
CA ILE A 148 -13.68 13.01 13.53
C ILE A 148 -14.41 11.93 12.75
N LYS A 149 -15.73 11.91 12.83
CA LYS A 149 -16.56 10.86 12.23
C LYS A 149 -16.38 10.75 10.72
N GLU A 150 -16.09 11.87 10.05
CA GLU A 150 -15.81 12.01 8.63
C GLU A 150 -14.55 11.24 8.21
N TYR A 151 -13.63 10.98 9.15
CA TYR A 151 -12.44 10.15 8.92
C TYR A 151 -12.72 8.66 9.10
N GLY A 152 -13.89 8.27 9.61
CA GLY A 152 -14.32 6.88 9.80
C GLY A 152 -14.93 6.24 8.55
N GLY A 153 -15.41 4.99 8.68
CA GLY A 153 -16.18 4.30 7.64
C GLY A 153 -15.37 3.61 6.54
N CYS A 154 -16.07 2.90 5.66
CA CYS A 154 -15.48 1.94 4.72
C CYS A 154 -14.87 2.53 3.43
N THR A 155 -14.71 3.84 3.32
CA THR A 155 -14.02 4.46 2.18
C THR A 155 -12.51 4.36 2.35
N SER A 156 -11.80 4.09 1.25
CA SER A 156 -10.34 4.01 1.28
C SER A 156 -9.65 5.37 1.35
N TRP A 157 -10.27 6.42 0.81
CA TRP A 157 -9.71 7.76 0.76
C TRP A 157 -10.40 8.67 1.78
N VAL A 158 -9.60 9.49 2.45
CA VAL A 158 -10.05 10.53 3.38
C VAL A 158 -9.30 11.81 3.07
N GLU A 159 -10.04 12.91 2.97
CA GLU A 159 -9.44 14.24 3.01
C GLU A 159 -9.34 14.71 4.46
N ILE A 160 -8.12 15.00 4.87
CA ILE A 160 -7.71 15.31 6.23
C ILE A 160 -7.57 16.83 6.38
N MET A 161 -8.13 17.35 7.48
CA MET A 161 -8.05 18.76 7.84
C MET A 161 -7.46 18.92 9.26
N PRO A 162 -6.47 19.82 9.46
CA PRO A 162 -5.83 20.66 8.45
C PRO A 162 -4.85 19.87 7.55
N LYS A 163 -4.35 20.52 6.48
CA LYS A 163 -3.21 20.00 5.70
C LYS A 163 -2.03 19.73 6.64
N ILE A 164 -1.40 18.57 6.48
CA ILE A 164 -0.23 18.16 7.26
C ILE A 164 1.04 18.62 6.56
N ASN A 165 1.93 19.29 7.29
CA ASN A 165 3.30 19.55 6.85
C ASN A 165 4.11 18.25 6.92
N LEU A 166 4.71 17.86 5.80
CA LEU A 166 5.45 16.60 5.69
C LEU A 166 6.89 16.72 6.23
N GLY A 167 7.42 17.94 6.28
CA GLY A 167 8.79 18.21 6.70
C GLY A 167 9.81 17.57 5.74
N GLN A 168 10.99 17.24 6.26
CA GLN A 168 11.95 16.42 5.54
C GLN A 168 11.52 14.95 5.50
N LEU A 169 11.24 14.45 4.30
CA LEU A 169 10.85 13.07 4.07
C LEU A 169 12.07 12.16 3.94
N THR A 170 12.13 11.10 4.75
CA THR A 170 13.19 10.08 4.69
C THR A 170 12.61 8.78 4.11
N PRO A 171 13.18 8.18 3.07
CA PRO A 171 12.62 6.97 2.49
C PRO A 171 12.73 5.78 3.47
N ALA A 172 11.66 4.98 3.57
CA ALA A 172 11.61 3.81 4.45
C ALA A 172 12.61 2.71 4.07
N MET A 173 13.00 2.69 2.79
CA MET A 173 13.96 1.77 2.20
C MET A 173 14.89 2.60 1.30
N ASN A 174 16.17 2.27 1.15
CA ASN A 174 17.00 3.02 0.19
C ASN A 174 16.56 2.76 -1.26
N ASP A 175 17.06 3.55 -2.21
CA ASP A 175 16.61 3.46 -3.61
C ASP A 175 16.95 2.10 -4.24
N SER A 176 18.15 1.56 -4.00
CA SER A 176 18.59 0.28 -4.56
C SER A 176 17.73 -0.89 -4.09
N ASP A 177 17.46 -0.99 -2.79
CA ASP A 177 16.62 -2.05 -2.22
C ASP A 177 15.18 -1.97 -2.74
N TYR A 178 14.69 -0.74 -2.94
CA TYR A 178 13.37 -0.52 -3.50
C TYR A 178 13.28 -0.96 -4.96
N GLN A 179 14.26 -0.58 -5.78
CA GLN A 179 14.31 -1.00 -7.18
C GLN A 179 14.46 -2.51 -7.31
N ASN A 180 15.28 -3.14 -6.45
CA ASN A 180 15.41 -4.60 -6.42
C ASN A 180 14.09 -5.29 -6.05
N SER A 181 13.37 -4.76 -5.05
CA SER A 181 12.07 -5.29 -4.63
C SER A 181 11.03 -5.16 -5.76
N VAL A 182 10.98 -4.02 -6.42
CA VAL A 182 10.10 -3.77 -7.58
C VAL A 182 10.44 -4.71 -8.74
N ALA A 183 11.72 -4.85 -9.08
CA ALA A 183 12.18 -5.74 -10.16
C ALA A 183 11.76 -7.19 -9.88
N SER A 184 12.03 -7.71 -8.68
CA SER A 184 11.67 -9.08 -8.32
C SER A 184 10.15 -9.33 -8.35
N ILE A 185 9.34 -8.34 -7.91
CA ILE A 185 7.88 -8.42 -8.03
C ILE A 185 7.45 -8.46 -9.50
N LYS A 186 8.04 -7.63 -10.35
CA LYS A 186 7.72 -7.57 -11.78
C LYS A 186 8.13 -8.85 -12.51
N ASP A 187 9.29 -9.42 -12.17
CA ASP A 187 9.75 -10.69 -12.71
C ASP A 187 8.79 -11.83 -12.34
N CYS A 188 8.33 -11.89 -11.07
CA CYS A 188 7.27 -12.82 -10.67
C CYS A 188 6.02 -12.62 -11.54
N LEU A 189 5.60 -11.39 -11.78
CA LEU A 189 4.44 -11.11 -12.61
C LEU A 189 4.66 -11.31 -14.12
N GLY A 190 5.87 -11.64 -14.57
CA GLY A 190 6.21 -11.83 -15.99
C GLY A 190 6.48 -10.53 -16.76
N PHE A 191 6.68 -9.41 -16.07
CA PHE A 191 7.07 -8.12 -16.64
C PHE A 191 8.59 -7.96 -16.56
N ASN A 192 9.33 -8.70 -17.39
CA ASN A 192 10.79 -8.60 -17.43
C ASN A 192 11.25 -7.18 -17.80
N THR A 193 12.17 -6.61 -17.02
CA THR A 193 12.97 -5.43 -17.42
C THR A 193 14.21 -5.84 -18.24
N ALA A 194 14.06 -6.84 -19.11
CA ALA A 194 15.07 -7.17 -20.12
C ALA A 194 14.59 -6.56 -21.45
N GLY A 195 15.34 -5.58 -21.95
CA GLY A 195 14.94 -4.72 -23.06
C GLY A 195 14.34 -5.47 -24.25
N ASP A 196 13.14 -5.06 -24.63
CA ASP A 196 12.71 -5.03 -26.03
C ASP A 196 13.73 -4.18 -26.80
N GLN A 197 14.83 -4.80 -27.24
CA GLN A 197 15.46 -4.36 -28.46
C GLN A 197 14.56 -4.85 -29.59
N PRO A 198 14.04 -3.97 -30.46
CA PRO A 198 13.34 -4.43 -31.64
C PRO A 198 14.30 -5.32 -32.42
N GLN A 199 13.90 -6.59 -32.58
CA GLN A 199 14.46 -7.45 -33.60
C GLN A 199 14.22 -6.73 -34.93
N ASN A 200 15.27 -6.07 -35.43
CA ASN A 200 15.32 -5.61 -36.81
C ASN A 200 15.21 -6.85 -37.69
N CYS A 201 13.99 -7.10 -38.14
CA CYS A 201 13.68 -8.08 -39.16
C CYS A 201 13.68 -7.35 -40.52
N GLY A 202 14.64 -7.71 -41.38
CA GLY A 202 14.71 -7.36 -42.81
C GLY A 202 15.40 -6.01 -43.10
N ILE A 203 16.23 -5.84 -44.12
CA ILE A 203 16.65 -6.66 -45.28
C ILE A 203 18.11 -6.30 -45.56
#